data_AF-A0A8C8FL06-F1
#
_entry.id   AF-A0A8C8FL06-F1
#
_cell.length_a   1.000
_cell.length_b   1.000
_cell.length_c   1.000
_cell.angle_alpha   90.00
_cell.angle_beta   90.00
_cell.angle_gamma   90.00
#
_symmetry.space_group_name_H-M   'P 1'
#
loop_
_entity.id
_entity.type
_entity.pdbx_description
1 polymer ?
#
loop_
_entity_poly.entity_id
_entity_poly.type
_entity_poly.pdbx_seq_one_letter_code
_entity_poly.pdbx_strand_id
1 'polypeptide(L)'
;MTSQRRQSGGPQINRQISNDTLLRCQCTSDFSALRVHPRAAAQSHSVAPCASWNNSGADIVYPTQTSLVLCSLLLSFCLRSYDSHCTFCSEHRIKLINCGCFSVRNRLREIVGASTNWRYDHQQALADRLSLSNQLAGSQDELPVRRMKDSYIEAHLPLGTDPTLREKYLNYLKGVRFGRILEDLDSLAVLICYSHTHNKTLQRSPLSIVTALLWLIYPVCDFTGHVTWVGKTSIEAKMHMSQYHGGAYTPVLDATFVMVARDPENKRAAFVNPLKPEGIEEEKLFHQGEINKTRRIELSTASLLKVAPTAEERKIVHSLFLNTLDSKTVSFRSRVLPPNSVWMEDAKVKGLEICHPQERNIFNRIFGGFLMRKAYELGWANACVYGGCRPNLVAVDDILFRKPVEIGSLLLLSSQVCYTEGKYIQVRVHTEVLDPLTRQHNTTNVFHFTFVTDKDVPNIVPQSYGESMLYLDGKRHFNQTLGSQ
;
A
#
# COMPACT_ATOMS: atom_id res chain seq x y z
N MET A 1 -49.05 -44.65 1.11
CA MET A 1 -50.38 -44.52 1.78
C MET A 1 -50.20 -43.86 3.15
N THR A 2 -51.29 -43.48 3.82
CA THR A 2 -51.32 -42.47 4.90
C THR A 2 -51.53 -43.00 6.32
N SER A 3 -50.78 -42.46 7.30
CA SER A 3 -51.22 -42.13 8.67
C SER A 3 -50.15 -41.21 9.31
N GLN A 4 -50.42 -39.96 9.70
CA GLN A 4 -51.20 -39.40 10.83
C GLN A 4 -50.37 -39.08 12.11
N ARG A 5 -50.23 -37.75 12.33
CA ARG A 5 -50.16 -36.98 13.61
C ARG A 5 -49.68 -37.65 14.90
N ARG A 6 -48.79 -36.93 15.61
CA ARG A 6 -49.00 -36.54 17.03
C ARG A 6 -48.42 -35.14 17.30
N GLN A 7 -48.98 -34.45 18.30
CA GLN A 7 -48.52 -33.13 18.76
C GLN A 7 -48.07 -33.22 20.23
N SER A 8 -47.05 -32.44 20.57
CA SER A 8 -46.69 -31.99 21.92
C SER A 8 -45.86 -30.69 21.75
N GLY A 9 -45.80 -29.77 22.70
CA GLY A 9 -46.39 -29.76 24.04
C GLY A 9 -45.46 -29.04 25.03
N GLY A 10 -45.09 -27.79 24.73
CA GLY A 10 -44.14 -27.00 25.54
C GLY A 10 -44.85 -26.07 26.54
N PRO A 11 -44.33 -25.92 27.78
CA PRO A 11 -45.01 -25.16 28.83
C PRO A 11 -44.80 -23.65 28.74
N GLN A 12 -45.83 -22.89 29.14
CA GLN A 12 -45.70 -21.46 29.44
C GLN A 12 -45.04 -21.25 30.81
N ILE A 13 -44.29 -20.16 30.98
CA ILE A 13 -43.80 -19.69 32.29
C ILE A 13 -44.32 -18.26 32.50
N ASN A 14 -45.30 -18.12 33.39
CA ASN A 14 -45.70 -16.83 33.95
C ASN A 14 -44.77 -16.47 35.12
N ARG A 15 -44.26 -15.24 35.16
CA ARG A 15 -43.88 -14.55 36.41
C ARG A 15 -44.27 -13.08 36.34
N GLN A 16 -44.53 -12.51 37.52
CA GLN A 16 -45.29 -11.27 37.71
C GLN A 16 -44.43 -10.01 37.68
N ILE A 17 -45.13 -8.88 37.55
CA ILE A 17 -44.61 -7.52 37.70
C ILE A 17 -44.33 -7.22 39.19
N SER A 18 -43.27 -6.46 39.47
CA SER A 18 -43.03 -5.74 40.72
C SER A 18 -42.34 -4.40 40.41
N ASN A 19 -42.80 -3.31 41.03
CA ASN A 19 -42.29 -1.96 40.80
C ASN A 19 -41.11 -1.60 41.71
N ASP A 20 -40.54 -0.42 41.44
CA ASP A 20 -39.63 0.36 42.29
C ASP A 20 -38.20 -0.21 42.44
N THR A 21 -37.15 0.58 42.65
CA THR A 21 -37.11 2.00 43.11
C THR A 21 -36.22 2.88 42.22
N LEU A 22 -36.63 4.14 42.03
CA LEU A 22 -35.84 5.20 41.39
C LEU A 22 -34.99 5.96 42.43
N LEU A 23 -33.72 6.24 42.13
CA LEU A 23 -32.91 7.20 42.87
C LEU A 23 -32.39 8.30 41.92
N ARG A 24 -32.71 9.56 42.26
CA ARG A 24 -32.27 10.75 41.51
C ARG A 24 -30.90 11.23 42.00
N CYS A 25 -30.15 11.82 41.10
CA CYS A 25 -29.50 13.12 41.35
C CYS A 25 -29.74 14.02 40.13
N GLN A 26 -29.88 15.32 40.36
CA GLN A 26 -30.30 16.29 39.35
C GLN A 26 -29.18 17.29 39.07
N CYS A 27 -28.99 17.63 37.80
CA CYS A 27 -28.55 18.97 37.38
C CYS A 27 -29.44 19.42 36.23
N THR A 28 -29.98 20.63 36.34
CA THR A 28 -30.50 21.44 35.22
C THR A 28 -29.29 22.02 34.45
N SER A 29 -29.34 22.64 33.27
CA SER A 29 -30.42 23.21 32.44
C SER A 29 -29.84 23.46 31.00
N ASP A 30 -30.56 23.55 29.87
CA ASP A 30 -31.97 23.23 29.56
C ASP A 30 -32.23 23.23 28.00
N PHE A 31 -33.46 23.56 27.55
CA PHE A 31 -33.93 24.01 26.21
C PHE A 31 -32.88 24.33 25.09
N SER A 32 -33.13 24.08 23.80
CA SER A 32 -34.27 23.47 23.06
C SER A 32 -33.75 22.95 21.70
N ALA A 33 -34.08 21.75 21.19
CA ALA A 33 -35.38 21.09 20.96
C ALA A 33 -36.09 21.48 19.65
N LEU A 34 -35.93 20.65 18.61
CA LEU A 34 -37.00 20.34 17.65
C LEU A 34 -36.75 18.97 16.99
N ARG A 35 -37.65 18.01 17.22
CA ARG A 35 -37.71 16.70 16.53
C ARG A 35 -38.90 16.72 15.57
N VAL A 36 -38.77 16.04 14.42
CA VAL A 36 -39.88 15.26 13.83
C VAL A 36 -39.29 13.96 13.25
N HIS A 37 -40.03 12.85 13.33
CA HIS A 37 -39.65 11.53 12.82
C HIS A 37 -40.54 11.10 11.62
N PRO A 38 -40.18 10.04 10.86
CA PRO A 38 -40.67 9.85 9.49
C PRO A 38 -41.96 9.04 9.38
N ARG A 39 -42.59 9.08 8.18
CA ARG A 39 -43.29 7.93 7.59
C ARG A 39 -43.38 8.02 6.06
N ALA A 40 -43.57 6.86 5.43
CA ALA A 40 -43.51 6.66 3.98
C ALA A 40 -44.90 6.61 3.33
N ALA A 41 -44.98 6.85 2.01
CA ALA A 41 -45.76 6.08 1.03
C ALA A 41 -45.67 6.75 -0.36
N ALA A 42 -45.74 5.97 -1.44
CA ALA A 42 -45.61 6.45 -2.81
C ALA A 42 -46.96 6.74 -3.47
N GLN A 43 -46.95 7.59 -4.50
CA GLN A 43 -47.76 7.36 -5.72
C GLN A 43 -47.14 8.05 -6.94
N SER A 44 -47.53 7.59 -8.13
CA SER A 44 -46.99 7.97 -9.44
C SER A 44 -47.90 8.95 -10.18
N HIS A 45 -47.32 9.83 -11.01
CA HIS A 45 -47.89 10.20 -12.33
C HIS A 45 -46.80 10.84 -13.22
N SER A 46 -47.16 11.26 -14.43
CA SER A 46 -46.24 11.25 -15.59
C SER A 46 -46.52 12.34 -16.64
N VAL A 47 -45.51 12.56 -17.51
CA VAL A 47 -45.53 13.36 -18.77
C VAL A 47 -45.36 14.89 -18.60
N ALA A 48 -44.77 15.52 -19.61
CA ALA A 48 -44.39 16.93 -19.75
C ALA A 48 -45.27 17.59 -20.88
N PRO A 49 -44.96 18.70 -21.59
CA PRO A 49 -43.83 19.65 -21.51
C PRO A 49 -44.21 21.16 -21.65
N CYS A 50 -43.18 22.00 -21.87
CA CYS A 50 -43.20 23.31 -22.55
C CYS A 50 -44.07 24.49 -22.01
N ALA A 51 -43.40 25.59 -21.64
CA ALA A 51 -43.62 26.92 -22.24
C ALA A 51 -42.51 27.92 -21.84
N SER A 52 -42.18 28.87 -22.72
CA SER A 52 -41.25 29.97 -22.48
C SER A 52 -41.98 31.30 -22.31
N TRP A 53 -41.59 32.14 -21.36
CA TRP A 53 -42.02 33.55 -21.25
C TRP A 53 -40.82 34.48 -20.97
N ASN A 54 -40.91 35.72 -21.46
CA ASN A 54 -39.79 36.66 -21.55
C ASN A 54 -40.04 37.96 -20.75
N ASN A 55 -38.95 38.54 -20.25
CA ASN A 55 -38.71 39.97 -19.94
C ASN A 55 -39.82 40.87 -19.37
N SER A 56 -39.69 41.21 -18.09
CA SER A 56 -39.71 42.60 -17.55
C SER A 56 -39.41 42.53 -16.04
N GLY A 57 -38.80 43.51 -15.36
CA GLY A 57 -38.20 44.79 -15.78
C GLY A 57 -37.99 45.67 -14.53
N ALA A 58 -36.95 46.52 -14.50
CA ALA A 58 -36.51 47.35 -13.34
C ALA A 58 -36.03 46.58 -12.09
N ASP A 59 -35.11 47.07 -11.25
CA ASP A 59 -34.09 48.13 -11.41
C ASP A 59 -32.91 47.81 -10.46
N ILE A 60 -31.67 48.14 -10.83
CA ILE A 60 -30.48 47.96 -9.96
C ILE A 60 -29.69 49.26 -9.85
N VAL A 61 -29.57 49.75 -8.61
CA VAL A 61 -28.83 50.98 -8.26
C VAL A 61 -27.36 50.65 -8.00
N TYR A 62 -26.45 51.39 -8.65
CA TYR A 62 -25.01 51.35 -8.40
C TYR A 62 -24.58 52.32 -7.29
N PRO A 63 -23.62 51.92 -6.43
CA PRO A 63 -22.71 52.84 -5.78
C PRO A 63 -21.26 52.69 -6.30
N THR A 64 -20.85 53.70 -7.08
CA THR A 64 -19.52 54.34 -7.16
C THR A 64 -18.21 53.56 -6.97
N GLN A 65 -17.29 53.82 -7.91
CA GLN A 65 -15.90 53.38 -7.99
C GLN A 65 -15.07 53.62 -6.70
N THR A 66 -14.42 52.59 -6.14
CA THR A 66 -13.11 52.70 -5.42
C THR A 66 -12.40 51.35 -5.22
N SER A 67 -12.17 50.57 -6.29
CA SER A 67 -11.10 49.54 -6.30
C SER A 67 -10.78 49.07 -7.71
N LEU A 68 -9.80 49.70 -8.38
CA LEU A 68 -9.38 49.32 -9.74
C LEU A 68 -7.87 49.40 -9.98
N VAL A 69 -7.06 49.34 -8.91
CA VAL A 69 -5.58 49.39 -8.95
C VAL A 69 -4.94 48.08 -8.43
N LEU A 70 -5.73 47.13 -7.95
CA LEU A 70 -5.25 45.89 -7.30
C LEU A 70 -5.45 44.60 -8.10
N CYS A 71 -6.02 44.67 -9.32
CA CYS A 71 -6.29 43.48 -10.15
C CYS A 71 -5.30 43.29 -11.33
N SER A 72 -4.47 44.28 -11.63
CA SER A 72 -3.47 44.24 -12.72
C SER A 72 -2.06 43.81 -12.28
N LEU A 73 -1.75 43.81 -10.97
CA LEU A 73 -0.44 43.43 -10.44
C LEU A 73 -0.34 41.96 -9.97
N LEU A 74 -1.48 41.27 -9.77
CA LEU A 74 -1.50 39.86 -9.32
C LEU A 74 -1.37 38.84 -10.48
N LEU A 75 -1.56 39.26 -11.73
CA LEU A 75 -1.44 38.40 -12.91
C LEU A 75 -0.04 38.35 -13.53
N SER A 76 0.90 39.19 -13.07
CA SER A 76 2.27 39.27 -13.61
C SER A 76 3.36 38.63 -12.73
N PHE A 77 2.99 38.06 -11.56
CA PHE A 77 3.95 37.42 -10.65
C PHE A 77 3.83 35.88 -10.56
N CYS A 78 2.86 35.27 -11.25
CA CYS A 78 2.62 33.83 -11.24
C CYS A 78 3.33 33.07 -12.40
N LEU A 79 4.21 33.74 -13.15
CA LEU A 79 5.05 33.17 -14.20
C LEU A 79 6.53 33.54 -14.02
N ARG A 80 7.09 33.21 -12.85
CA ARG A 80 8.53 32.96 -12.74
C ARG A 80 8.75 31.45 -12.78
N SER A 81 9.14 30.96 -13.95
CA SER A 81 9.61 29.59 -14.13
C SER A 81 10.75 29.29 -13.16
N TYR A 82 10.62 28.23 -12.38
CA TYR A 82 11.79 27.58 -11.80
C TYR A 82 12.45 26.76 -12.91
N ASP A 83 13.45 27.35 -13.58
CA ASP A 83 14.28 26.64 -14.54
C ASP A 83 15.05 25.52 -13.83
N SER A 84 14.44 24.33 -13.88
CA SER A 84 14.98 23.11 -13.31
C SER A 84 16.03 22.57 -14.29
N HIS A 85 17.23 23.15 -14.24
CA HIS A 85 18.33 22.78 -15.13
C HIS A 85 18.75 21.32 -14.95
N CYS A 86 18.10 20.42 -15.70
CA CYS A 86 18.62 19.09 -16.02
C CYS A 86 19.90 19.23 -16.85
N THR A 87 21.05 19.41 -16.18
CA THR A 87 22.36 19.38 -16.84
C THR A 87 22.57 18.04 -17.52
N PHE A 88 22.56 18.05 -18.86
CA PHE A 88 22.76 16.87 -19.69
C PHE A 88 24.25 16.46 -19.65
N CYS A 89 24.64 15.76 -18.60
CA CYS A 89 26.00 15.26 -18.45
C CYS A 89 26.26 14.18 -19.51
N SER A 90 27.20 14.43 -20.42
CA SER A 90 27.39 13.67 -21.66
C SER A 90 28.10 12.33 -21.47
N GLU A 91 27.76 11.56 -20.44
CA GLU A 91 28.42 10.28 -20.12
C GLU A 91 27.52 9.32 -19.32
N HIS A 92 26.49 8.76 -19.98
CA HIS A 92 25.71 7.56 -19.60
C HIS A 92 25.06 7.50 -18.19
N ARG A 93 25.12 8.54 -17.35
CA ARG A 93 24.54 8.55 -15.98
C ARG A 93 23.40 9.57 -15.85
N ILE A 94 22.27 9.14 -15.30
CA ILE A 94 21.13 10.03 -15.00
C ILE A 94 21.21 10.45 -13.53
N LYS A 95 21.74 11.66 -13.29
CA LYS A 95 21.67 12.34 -11.98
C LYS A 95 20.45 13.27 -11.92
N LEU A 96 19.53 13.02 -10.98
CA LEU A 96 18.39 13.88 -10.67
C LEU A 96 18.76 14.82 -9.50
N ILE A 97 19.56 15.85 -9.80
CA ILE A 97 20.04 16.86 -8.84
C ILE A 97 18.89 17.81 -8.48
N ASN A 98 18.76 18.19 -7.21
CA ASN A 98 17.71 19.08 -6.68
C ASN A 98 16.26 18.66 -7.05
N CYS A 99 16.04 17.37 -7.29
CA CYS A 99 14.79 16.84 -7.83
C CYS A 99 14.01 16.02 -6.78
N GLY A 100 13.08 16.66 -6.07
CA GLY A 100 12.08 15.91 -5.29
C GLY A 100 11.22 14.98 -6.15
N CYS A 101 10.53 14.01 -5.54
CA CYS A 101 9.72 12.96 -6.22
C CYS A 101 8.77 13.47 -7.34
N PHE A 102 8.35 14.73 -7.30
CA PHE A 102 7.62 15.38 -8.41
C PHE A 102 8.34 15.24 -9.77
N SER A 103 9.67 15.37 -9.80
CA SER A 103 10.51 15.20 -11.00
C SER A 103 10.50 13.75 -11.51
N VAL A 104 10.66 12.76 -10.63
CA VAL A 104 10.53 11.32 -10.95
C VAL A 104 9.16 11.03 -11.58
N ARG A 105 8.09 11.56 -10.97
CA ARG A 105 6.71 11.37 -11.49
C ARG A 105 6.47 12.10 -12.81
N ASN A 106 7.09 13.26 -13.07
CA ASN A 106 7.01 13.94 -14.36
C ASN A 106 7.75 13.17 -15.46
N ARG A 107 8.97 12.69 -15.20
CA ARG A 107 9.74 11.86 -16.14
C ARG A 107 9.01 10.55 -16.50
N LEU A 108 8.28 9.95 -15.55
CA LEU A 108 7.38 8.83 -15.83
C LEU A 108 6.17 9.21 -16.71
N ARG A 109 5.63 10.43 -16.58
CA ARG A 109 4.55 10.93 -17.47
C ARG A 109 5.07 11.16 -18.89
N GLU A 110 6.32 11.60 -19.05
CA GLU A 110 6.99 11.77 -20.35
C GLU A 110 7.20 10.42 -21.04
N ILE A 111 7.89 9.46 -20.39
CA ILE A 111 8.27 8.17 -20.97
C ILE A 111 7.06 7.31 -21.39
N VAL A 112 5.92 7.46 -20.71
CA VAL A 112 4.73 6.60 -20.92
C VAL A 112 3.50 7.38 -21.39
N GLY A 113 3.59 8.70 -21.58
CA GLY A 113 2.53 9.57 -22.11
C GLY A 113 1.23 9.55 -21.31
N ALA A 114 1.24 10.05 -20.07
CA ALA A 114 0.09 9.99 -19.18
C ALA A 114 -0.82 11.23 -19.21
N SER A 115 -2.13 11.02 -19.30
CA SER A 115 -3.18 12.05 -19.16
C SER A 115 -3.11 12.77 -17.80
N THR A 116 -3.15 14.10 -17.84
CA THR A 116 -3.29 14.94 -16.65
C THR A 116 -4.72 14.88 -16.10
N ASN A 117 -5.73 14.99 -16.98
CA ASN A 117 -7.12 15.22 -16.62
C ASN A 117 -7.99 13.95 -16.73
N TRP A 118 -8.35 13.40 -15.57
CA TRP A 118 -9.18 12.18 -15.46
C TRP A 118 -10.50 12.20 -16.26
N ARG A 119 -11.15 13.37 -16.42
CA ARG A 119 -12.50 13.45 -17.00
C ARG A 119 -12.58 13.44 -18.53
N TYR A 120 -11.52 13.86 -19.24
CA TYR A 120 -11.60 14.09 -20.70
C TYR A 120 -10.68 13.12 -21.46
N ASP A 121 -9.40 13.10 -21.12
CA ASP A 121 -8.38 12.34 -21.87
C ASP A 121 -8.19 10.88 -21.38
N HIS A 122 -8.97 10.38 -20.41
CA HIS A 122 -8.87 9.00 -19.91
C HIS A 122 -9.17 7.93 -20.99
N GLN A 123 -10.29 8.04 -21.71
CA GLN A 123 -10.67 7.07 -22.74
C GLN A 123 -9.71 7.13 -23.94
N GLN A 124 -9.29 8.33 -24.33
CA GLN A 124 -8.35 8.52 -25.43
C GLN A 124 -6.96 7.99 -25.09
N ALA A 125 -6.44 8.25 -23.89
CA ALA A 125 -5.17 7.68 -23.42
C ALA A 125 -5.22 6.14 -23.32
N LEU A 126 -6.40 5.54 -23.09
CA LEU A 126 -6.58 4.09 -23.12
C LEU A 126 -6.53 3.55 -24.58
N ALA A 127 -7.17 4.24 -25.52
CA ALA A 127 -7.12 3.92 -26.95
C ALA A 127 -5.71 4.08 -27.55
N ASP A 128 -5.01 5.17 -27.22
CA ASP A 128 -3.60 5.39 -27.53
C ASP A 128 -2.76 4.19 -27.07
N ARG A 129 -2.92 3.76 -25.80
CA ARG A 129 -2.20 2.62 -25.23
C ARG A 129 -2.52 1.30 -25.93
N LEU A 130 -3.78 1.06 -26.29
CA LEU A 130 -4.19 -0.12 -27.06
C LEU A 130 -3.47 -0.21 -28.41
N SER A 131 -3.23 0.91 -29.09
CA SER A 131 -2.49 0.94 -30.37
C SER A 131 -1.03 0.47 -30.25
N LEU A 132 -0.41 0.63 -29.06
CA LEU A 132 0.97 0.21 -28.79
C LEU A 132 1.13 -1.31 -28.61
N SER A 133 0.03 -2.09 -28.57
CA SER A 133 0.08 -3.55 -28.47
C SER A 133 0.84 -4.21 -29.63
N ASN A 134 0.76 -3.63 -30.83
CA ASN A 134 1.50 -4.05 -32.02
C ASN A 134 3.01 -3.76 -31.96
N GLN A 135 3.51 -3.12 -30.89
CA GLN A 135 4.92 -2.77 -30.69
C GLN A 135 5.61 -3.64 -29.62
N LEU A 136 4.93 -4.69 -29.12
CA LEU A 136 5.51 -5.69 -28.23
C LEU A 136 6.31 -6.72 -29.04
N ALA A 137 7.50 -7.08 -28.54
CA ALA A 137 8.29 -8.17 -29.11
C ALA A 137 7.61 -9.54 -28.89
N GLY A 138 7.75 -10.44 -29.88
CA GLY A 138 7.25 -11.81 -29.83
C GLY A 138 8.11 -12.76 -28.99
N SER A 139 9.37 -12.40 -28.77
CA SER A 139 10.36 -13.14 -27.98
C SER A 139 11.27 -12.19 -27.18
N GLN A 140 12.13 -12.76 -26.32
CA GLN A 140 13.14 -11.98 -25.60
C GLN A 140 14.37 -11.68 -26.47
N ASP A 141 14.63 -12.51 -27.48
CA ASP A 141 15.82 -12.42 -28.35
C ASP A 141 15.70 -11.29 -29.40
N GLU A 142 14.48 -10.83 -29.69
CA GLU A 142 14.19 -9.61 -30.45
C GLU A 142 14.57 -8.31 -29.70
N LEU A 143 14.81 -8.37 -28.39
CA LEU A 143 15.07 -7.19 -27.56
C LEU A 143 16.59 -6.98 -27.36
N PRO A 144 17.13 -5.77 -27.60
CA PRO A 144 18.56 -5.53 -27.44
C PRO A 144 19.01 -5.70 -25.99
N VAL A 145 20.14 -6.38 -25.83
CA VAL A 145 20.81 -6.63 -24.54
C VAL A 145 21.14 -5.31 -23.83
N ARG A 146 21.01 -5.29 -22.51
CA ARG A 146 21.28 -4.16 -21.61
C ARG A 146 22.27 -4.53 -20.52
N ARG A 147 22.82 -3.53 -19.84
CA ARG A 147 23.77 -3.66 -18.72
C ARG A 147 23.24 -2.92 -17.51
N MET A 148 23.73 -3.22 -16.30
CA MET A 148 23.20 -2.60 -15.08
C MET A 148 23.29 -1.06 -15.15
N LYS A 149 24.42 -0.54 -15.62
CA LYS A 149 24.65 0.90 -15.82
C LYS A 149 23.69 1.58 -16.81
N ASP A 150 23.13 0.86 -17.79
CA ASP A 150 22.15 1.43 -18.75
C ASP A 150 20.80 1.75 -18.06
N SER A 151 20.61 1.24 -16.83
CA SER A 151 19.43 1.47 -15.97
C SER A 151 19.74 2.30 -14.71
N TYR A 152 20.97 2.79 -14.54
CA TYR A 152 21.43 3.44 -13.32
C TYR A 152 20.79 4.83 -13.13
N ILE A 153 20.18 5.05 -11.97
CA ILE A 153 19.57 6.31 -11.57
C ILE A 153 20.11 6.73 -10.20
N GLU A 154 20.40 8.02 -10.06
CA GLU A 154 20.77 8.68 -8.82
C GLU A 154 19.79 9.82 -8.53
N ALA A 155 19.19 9.85 -7.34
CA ALA A 155 18.21 10.85 -6.92
C ALA A 155 18.48 11.30 -5.48
N HIS A 156 18.75 12.60 -5.31
CA HIS A 156 19.04 13.24 -4.02
C HIS A 156 17.74 13.80 -3.41
N LEU A 157 17.41 13.45 -2.15
CA LEU A 157 16.21 13.94 -1.46
C LEU A 157 16.58 15.04 -0.44
N PRO A 158 16.43 16.34 -0.78
CA PRO A 158 16.98 17.48 -0.01
C PRO A 158 16.20 17.82 1.27
N LEU A 159 15.83 16.84 2.10
CA LEU A 159 15.10 17.08 3.36
C LEU A 159 15.85 18.04 4.31
N GLY A 160 17.19 18.09 4.24
CA GLY A 160 18.01 18.99 5.03
C GLY A 160 17.92 20.48 4.62
N THR A 161 17.69 20.76 3.34
CA THR A 161 17.77 22.12 2.76
C THR A 161 16.43 22.67 2.25
N ASP A 162 15.44 21.83 1.97
CA ASP A 162 14.08 22.25 1.58
C ASP A 162 13.07 21.96 2.70
N PRO A 163 12.60 22.97 3.46
CA PRO A 163 11.56 22.81 4.47
C PRO A 163 10.20 22.43 3.88
N THR A 164 9.86 22.87 2.68
CA THR A 164 8.54 22.63 2.07
C THR A 164 8.39 21.18 1.64
N LEU A 165 9.46 20.60 1.09
CA LEU A 165 9.55 19.17 0.82
C LEU A 165 9.61 18.36 2.12
N ARG A 166 10.32 18.85 3.15
CA ARG A 166 10.44 18.17 4.46
C ARG A 166 9.08 17.89 5.10
N GLU A 167 8.13 18.83 5.07
CA GLU A 167 6.78 18.64 5.62
C GLU A 167 6.02 17.45 5.01
N LYS A 168 6.27 17.07 3.74
CA LYS A 168 5.67 15.84 3.15
C LYS A 168 6.07 14.58 3.92
N TYR A 169 7.27 14.53 4.49
CA TYR A 169 7.86 13.34 5.12
C TYR A 169 7.96 13.44 6.64
N LEU A 170 7.71 14.60 7.26
CA LEU A 170 7.68 14.69 8.72
C LEU A 170 6.46 13.98 9.31
N ASN A 171 6.67 13.33 10.46
CA ASN A 171 5.61 12.93 11.38
C ASN A 171 5.57 13.90 12.58
N TYR A 172 4.51 13.83 13.38
CA TYR A 172 4.29 14.71 14.53
C TYR A 172 5.38 14.62 15.62
N LEU A 173 6.18 13.55 15.62
CA LEU A 173 7.34 13.35 16.50
C LEU A 173 8.66 13.82 15.86
N LYS A 174 8.60 14.66 14.81
CA LYS A 174 9.74 15.16 14.00
C LYS A 174 10.60 14.07 13.33
N GLY A 175 10.14 12.82 13.34
CA GLY A 175 10.76 11.72 12.61
C GLY A 175 10.20 11.57 11.20
N VAL A 176 10.69 10.58 10.46
CA VAL A 176 10.25 10.34 9.08
C VAL A 176 9.00 9.48 9.01
N ARG A 177 8.07 9.84 8.12
CA ARG A 177 7.01 8.98 7.61
C ARG A 177 7.61 7.98 6.63
N PHE A 178 8.11 6.86 7.13
CA PHE A 178 8.64 5.79 6.29
C PHE A 178 7.65 5.36 5.19
N GLY A 179 6.35 5.33 5.48
CA GLY A 179 5.28 5.15 4.49
C GLY A 179 5.37 6.05 3.24
N ARG A 180 5.87 7.28 3.35
CA ARG A 180 6.11 8.19 2.20
C ARG A 180 7.39 7.88 1.44
N ILE A 181 8.41 7.34 2.11
CA ILE A 181 9.59 6.78 1.43
C ILE A 181 9.16 5.58 0.58
N LEU A 182 8.22 4.73 1.05
CA LEU A 182 7.70 3.60 0.25
C LEU A 182 7.03 4.06 -1.05
N GLU A 183 6.25 5.12 -0.96
CA GLU A 183 5.53 5.71 -2.10
C GLU A 183 6.50 6.28 -3.16
N ASP A 184 7.69 6.71 -2.74
CA ASP A 184 8.68 7.32 -3.61
C ASP A 184 9.71 6.30 -4.14
N LEU A 185 10.08 5.29 -3.33
CA LEU A 185 10.87 4.14 -3.76
C LEU A 185 10.18 3.36 -4.88
N ASP A 186 8.87 3.14 -4.80
CA ASP A 186 8.11 2.53 -5.90
C ASP A 186 8.17 3.39 -7.17
N SER A 187 8.07 4.72 -7.02
CA SER A 187 8.18 5.65 -8.15
C SER A 187 9.56 5.55 -8.80
N LEU A 188 10.62 5.35 -8.01
CA LEU A 188 11.99 5.21 -8.48
C LEU A 188 12.28 3.83 -9.10
N ALA A 189 11.80 2.73 -8.49
CA ALA A 189 11.91 1.37 -9.03
C ALA A 189 11.24 1.25 -10.41
N VAL A 190 10.04 1.83 -10.56
CA VAL A 190 9.33 1.89 -11.84
C VAL A 190 10.14 2.68 -12.88
N LEU A 191 10.80 3.79 -12.49
CA LEU A 191 11.64 4.59 -13.39
C LEU A 191 12.95 3.87 -13.79
N ILE A 192 13.59 3.14 -12.87
CA ILE A 192 14.76 2.28 -13.15
C ILE A 192 14.40 1.24 -14.21
N CYS A 193 13.28 0.54 -14.03
CA CYS A 193 12.82 -0.48 -14.97
C CYS A 193 12.45 0.12 -16.34
N TYR A 194 11.78 1.28 -16.39
CA TYR A 194 11.53 1.97 -17.66
C TYR A 194 12.79 2.45 -18.37
N SER A 195 13.84 2.80 -17.62
CA SER A 195 15.13 3.21 -18.18
C SER A 195 15.86 2.02 -18.80
N HIS A 196 15.84 0.85 -18.14
CA HIS A 196 16.32 -0.41 -18.69
C HIS A 196 15.62 -0.78 -20.01
N THR A 197 14.29 -0.68 -20.05
CA THR A 197 13.48 -1.00 -21.25
C THR A 197 13.35 0.16 -22.25
N HIS A 198 14.05 1.28 -22.06
CA HIS A 198 13.84 2.47 -22.87
C HIS A 198 14.34 2.28 -24.31
N ASN A 199 13.41 2.15 -25.26
CA ASN A 199 13.70 2.10 -26.68
C ASN A 199 13.65 3.49 -27.32
N LYS A 200 14.78 3.94 -27.89
CA LYS A 200 14.90 5.26 -28.54
C LYS A 200 14.07 5.41 -29.82
N THR A 201 13.61 4.32 -30.44
CA THR A 201 12.77 4.39 -31.66
C THR A 201 11.28 4.60 -31.37
N LEU A 202 10.85 4.50 -30.10
CA LEU A 202 9.45 4.66 -29.70
C LEU A 202 9.26 5.95 -28.89
N GLN A 203 8.27 6.76 -29.24
CA GLN A 203 7.93 7.99 -28.48
C GLN A 203 7.37 7.70 -27.07
N ARG A 204 6.81 6.50 -26.85
CA ARG A 204 6.24 6.07 -25.56
C ARG A 204 6.55 4.59 -25.34
N SER A 205 6.77 4.18 -24.09
CA SER A 205 6.94 2.76 -23.75
C SER A 205 5.62 1.98 -23.87
N PRO A 206 5.60 0.80 -24.54
CA PRO A 206 4.41 -0.07 -24.62
C PRO A 206 4.20 -0.92 -23.35
N LEU A 207 5.19 -1.02 -22.45
CA LEU A 207 5.13 -1.89 -21.28
C LEU A 207 4.40 -1.26 -20.09
N SER A 208 3.52 -2.03 -19.44
CA SER A 208 2.99 -1.75 -18.10
C SER A 208 3.86 -2.46 -17.04
N ILE A 209 4.46 -1.70 -16.11
CA ILE A 209 5.40 -2.20 -15.10
C ILE A 209 4.78 -2.00 -13.70
N VAL A 210 4.75 -3.07 -12.90
CA VAL A 210 4.08 -3.12 -11.58
C VAL A 210 5.02 -3.64 -10.48
N THR A 211 4.95 -2.99 -9.32
CA THR A 211 5.63 -3.24 -8.02
C THR A 211 5.56 -4.68 -7.50
N ALA A 212 6.60 -5.19 -6.83
CA ALA A 212 6.50 -6.41 -5.99
C ALA A 212 7.53 -6.65 -4.84
N LEU A 213 8.33 -5.67 -4.35
CA LEU A 213 9.20 -5.85 -3.15
C LEU A 213 9.69 -4.51 -2.56
N LEU A 214 10.12 -4.45 -1.28
CA LEU A 214 10.66 -3.23 -0.62
C LEU A 214 11.37 -3.53 0.74
N TRP A 215 12.40 -2.76 1.16
CA TRP A 215 13.01 -2.77 2.52
C TRP A 215 13.24 -1.34 3.13
N LEU A 216 14.06 -1.15 4.18
CA LEU A 216 13.84 -0.16 5.27
C LEU A 216 14.65 1.18 5.49
N ILE A 217 13.96 2.21 6.07
CA ILE A 217 14.41 3.51 6.72
C ILE A 217 15.25 4.51 5.85
N TYR A 218 15.70 5.76 6.18
CA TYR A 218 15.44 6.81 7.22
C TYR A 218 15.59 8.28 6.61
N PRO A 219 16.10 9.40 7.22
CA PRO A 219 16.09 10.76 6.59
C PRO A 219 17.39 11.24 5.92
N VAL A 220 17.27 12.29 5.07
CA VAL A 220 18.35 13.01 4.36
C VAL A 220 19.24 12.05 3.57
N CYS A 221 18.74 11.58 2.43
CA CYS A 221 19.39 10.50 1.71
C CYS A 221 19.52 10.71 0.20
N ASP A 222 20.60 10.13 -0.30
CA ASP A 222 20.86 9.89 -1.72
C ASP A 222 20.46 8.46 -2.06
N PHE A 223 19.54 8.34 -3.00
CA PHE A 223 19.07 7.09 -3.55
C PHE A 223 19.87 6.79 -4.82
N THR A 224 20.51 5.63 -4.88
CA THR A 224 21.12 5.07 -6.10
C THR A 224 20.41 3.77 -6.42
N GLY A 225 20.26 3.43 -7.70
CA GLY A 225 19.63 2.16 -8.06
C GLY A 225 19.79 1.77 -9.53
N HIS A 226 19.68 0.47 -9.77
CA HIS A 226 19.85 -0.17 -11.08
C HIS A 226 19.15 -1.53 -11.09
N VAL A 227 18.95 -2.09 -12.28
CA VAL A 227 18.50 -3.47 -12.47
C VAL A 227 19.66 -4.43 -12.18
N THR A 228 19.47 -5.35 -11.22
CA THR A 228 20.45 -6.37 -10.83
C THR A 228 20.20 -7.73 -11.48
N TRP A 229 18.94 -8.07 -11.78
CA TRP A 229 18.60 -9.35 -12.42
C TRP A 229 17.38 -9.21 -13.33
N VAL A 230 17.32 -10.03 -14.40
CA VAL A 230 16.21 -10.03 -15.36
C VAL A 230 15.81 -11.46 -15.73
N GLY A 231 14.51 -11.74 -15.68
CA GLY A 231 13.89 -12.94 -16.23
C GLY A 231 13.21 -12.68 -17.58
N LYS A 232 12.36 -13.59 -18.05
CA LYS A 232 11.67 -13.43 -19.35
C LYS A 232 10.73 -12.21 -19.40
N THR A 233 10.03 -11.94 -18.30
CA THR A 233 8.98 -10.91 -18.19
C THR A 233 9.02 -10.17 -16.84
N SER A 234 10.15 -10.26 -16.13
CA SER A 234 10.35 -9.74 -14.77
C SER A 234 11.72 -9.12 -14.61
N ILE A 235 11.80 -8.05 -13.82
CA ILE A 235 12.99 -7.22 -13.63
C ILE A 235 13.20 -7.05 -12.12
N GLU A 236 14.36 -7.42 -11.58
CA GLU A 236 14.75 -7.08 -10.20
C GLU A 236 15.60 -5.81 -10.22
N ALA A 237 15.09 -4.74 -9.62
CA ALA A 237 15.81 -3.50 -9.39
C ALA A 237 16.25 -3.43 -7.93
N LYS A 238 17.54 -3.18 -7.69
CA LYS A 238 18.05 -2.88 -6.35
C LYS A 238 18.34 -1.39 -6.23
N MET A 239 17.98 -0.83 -5.09
CA MET A 239 18.26 0.55 -4.70
C MET A 239 19.01 0.55 -3.37
N HIS A 240 20.07 1.33 -3.29
CA HIS A 240 20.77 1.66 -2.07
C HIS A 240 20.51 3.11 -1.71
N MET A 241 20.11 3.38 -0.46
CA MET A 241 19.82 4.71 0.04
C MET A 241 20.71 4.98 1.26
N SER A 242 21.53 6.02 1.11
CA SER A 242 22.59 6.38 2.06
C SER A 242 22.41 7.82 2.54
N GLN A 243 22.79 8.10 3.77
CA GLN A 243 22.69 9.42 4.40
C GLN A 243 24.07 10.05 4.54
N TYR A 244 24.22 11.30 4.10
CA TYR A 244 25.41 12.08 4.38
C TYR A 244 25.32 12.75 5.75
N HIS A 245 26.23 12.42 6.67
CA HIS A 245 26.31 13.03 8.00
C HIS A 245 27.76 13.08 8.50
N GLY A 246 28.13 14.17 9.17
CA GLY A 246 29.46 14.31 9.81
C GLY A 246 30.67 14.24 8.86
N GLY A 247 30.46 14.35 7.55
CA GLY A 247 31.51 14.21 6.53
C GLY A 247 31.53 12.85 5.81
N ALA A 248 30.73 11.87 6.25
CA ALA A 248 30.70 10.52 5.70
C ALA A 248 29.29 10.14 5.19
N TYR A 249 29.25 9.15 4.30
CA TYR A 249 28.01 8.48 3.90
C TYR A 249 27.79 7.23 4.76
N THR A 250 26.68 7.17 5.49
CA THR A 250 26.23 5.97 6.21
C THR A 250 25.15 5.24 5.40
N PRO A 251 25.24 3.92 5.19
CA PRO A 251 24.15 3.15 4.60
C PRO A 251 22.93 3.22 5.54
N VAL A 252 21.75 3.44 4.98
CA VAL A 252 20.50 3.52 5.74
C VAL A 252 19.51 2.45 5.30
N LEU A 253 19.45 2.21 3.98
CA LEU A 253 18.50 1.35 3.32
C LEU A 253 19.16 0.58 2.18
N ASP A 254 18.87 -0.73 2.12
CA ASP A 254 18.88 -1.51 0.88
C ASP A 254 17.43 -1.89 0.54
N ALA A 255 16.90 -1.47 -0.60
CA ALA A 255 15.60 -1.90 -1.10
C ALA A 255 15.76 -2.68 -2.41
N THR A 256 15.33 -3.94 -2.42
CA THR A 256 15.11 -4.70 -3.66
C THR A 256 13.65 -4.57 -4.07
N PHE A 257 13.39 -4.51 -5.38
CA PHE A 257 12.07 -4.42 -6.01
C PHE A 257 12.01 -5.41 -7.17
N VAL A 258 11.12 -6.40 -7.12
CA VAL A 258 10.81 -7.21 -8.31
C VAL A 258 9.66 -6.55 -9.04
N MET A 259 9.79 -6.31 -10.34
CA MET A 259 8.72 -5.76 -11.17
C MET A 259 8.31 -6.77 -12.24
N VAL A 260 7.04 -6.78 -12.63
CA VAL A 260 6.54 -7.61 -13.74
C VAL A 260 6.10 -6.72 -14.90
N ALA A 261 6.60 -7.02 -16.09
CA ALA A 261 6.20 -6.36 -17.32
C ALA A 261 4.96 -7.01 -17.94
N ARG A 262 4.03 -6.17 -18.37
CA ARG A 262 2.74 -6.54 -18.94
C ARG A 262 2.50 -5.78 -20.26
N ASP A 263 1.60 -6.32 -21.07
CA ASP A 263 1.03 -5.65 -22.24
C ASP A 263 0.29 -4.34 -21.86
N PRO A 264 -0.02 -3.44 -22.82
CA PRO A 264 -0.75 -2.20 -22.54
C PRO A 264 -2.11 -2.39 -21.84
N GLU A 265 -2.77 -3.53 -22.10
CA GLU A 265 -4.03 -3.92 -21.45
C GLU A 265 -3.86 -4.49 -20.03
N ASN A 266 -2.62 -4.84 -19.66
CA ASN A 266 -2.26 -5.52 -18.43
C ASN A 266 -2.99 -6.87 -18.21
N LYS A 267 -3.18 -7.62 -19.30
CA LYS A 267 -3.78 -8.96 -19.35
C LYS A 267 -2.71 -10.05 -19.46
N ARG A 268 -1.70 -9.85 -20.31
CA ARG A 268 -0.61 -10.81 -20.61
C ARG A 268 0.73 -10.33 -20.03
N ALA A 269 1.68 -11.24 -19.91
CA ALA A 269 3.06 -10.88 -19.58
C ALA A 269 3.79 -10.48 -20.87
N ALA A 270 4.67 -9.48 -20.79
CA ALA A 270 5.43 -8.96 -21.92
C ALA A 270 6.94 -9.19 -21.71
N PHE A 271 7.66 -9.43 -22.80
CA PHE A 271 9.11 -9.67 -22.74
C PHE A 271 9.88 -8.39 -22.38
N VAL A 272 11.03 -8.55 -21.73
CA VAL A 272 11.90 -7.46 -21.27
C VAL A 272 13.33 -7.66 -21.74
N ASN A 273 14.06 -6.56 -21.97
CA ASN A 273 15.43 -6.59 -22.47
C ASN A 273 16.35 -7.46 -21.59
N PRO A 274 17.04 -8.48 -22.15
CA PRO A 274 17.93 -9.32 -21.38
C PRO A 274 19.09 -8.50 -20.80
N LEU A 275 19.47 -8.80 -19.56
CA LEU A 275 20.57 -8.16 -18.85
C LEU A 275 21.85 -8.98 -19.01
N LYS A 276 22.95 -8.30 -19.35
CA LYS A 276 24.31 -8.82 -19.32
C LYS A 276 25.10 -8.06 -18.25
N PRO A 277 25.60 -8.74 -17.19
CA PRO A 277 26.53 -8.13 -16.25
C PRO A 277 27.89 -7.85 -16.92
N GLU A 278 28.57 -6.79 -16.51
CA GLU A 278 29.95 -6.48 -16.88
C GLU A 278 30.89 -6.63 -15.67
N GLY A 279 31.41 -7.85 -15.47
CA GLY A 279 32.46 -8.14 -14.49
C GLY A 279 31.97 -8.68 -13.13
N ILE A 280 32.92 -9.08 -12.29
CA ILE A 280 32.73 -9.96 -11.13
C ILE A 280 31.66 -9.45 -10.14
N GLU A 281 31.58 -8.14 -9.87
CA GLU A 281 30.57 -7.61 -8.94
C GLU A 281 29.16 -7.56 -9.55
N GLU A 282 29.03 -7.26 -10.85
CA GLU A 282 27.73 -7.37 -11.54
C GLU A 282 27.30 -8.84 -11.68
N GLU A 283 28.23 -9.78 -11.89
CA GLU A 283 27.96 -11.22 -11.94
C GLU A 283 27.47 -11.76 -10.58
N LYS A 284 28.09 -11.36 -9.46
CA LYS A 284 27.62 -11.67 -8.10
C LYS A 284 26.19 -11.15 -7.87
N LEU A 285 25.92 -9.90 -8.24
CA LEU A 285 24.58 -9.28 -8.10
C LEU A 285 23.53 -10.02 -8.94
N PHE A 286 23.88 -10.42 -10.17
CA PHE A 286 23.00 -11.19 -11.03
C PHE A 286 22.66 -12.56 -10.42
N HIS A 287 23.67 -13.31 -9.98
CA HIS A 287 23.48 -14.62 -9.37
C HIS A 287 22.71 -14.54 -8.05
N GLN A 288 22.92 -13.49 -7.25
CA GLN A 288 22.10 -13.24 -6.06
C GLN A 288 20.62 -13.04 -6.41
N GLY A 289 20.30 -12.42 -7.54
CA GLY A 289 18.92 -12.31 -8.07
C GLY A 289 18.32 -13.67 -8.47
N GLU A 290 19.13 -14.60 -8.97
CA GLU A 290 18.71 -15.99 -9.22
C GLU A 290 18.39 -16.74 -7.93
N ILE A 291 19.24 -16.62 -6.91
CA ILE A 291 19.01 -17.18 -5.57
C ILE A 291 17.74 -16.57 -4.95
N ASN A 292 17.55 -15.26 -5.06
CA ASN A 292 16.34 -14.56 -4.59
C ASN A 292 15.09 -15.09 -5.30
N LYS A 293 15.15 -15.32 -6.62
CA LYS A 293 14.06 -15.90 -7.41
C LYS A 293 13.72 -17.31 -6.95
N THR A 294 14.71 -18.17 -6.71
CA THR A 294 14.50 -19.54 -6.22
C THR A 294 13.85 -19.53 -4.83
N ARG A 295 14.37 -18.73 -3.89
CA ARG A 295 13.78 -18.53 -2.55
C ARG A 295 12.31 -18.11 -2.62
N ARG A 296 11.96 -17.16 -3.50
CA ARG A 296 10.56 -16.71 -3.71
C ARG A 296 9.64 -17.81 -4.24
N ILE A 297 10.16 -18.73 -5.06
CA ILE A 297 9.41 -19.89 -5.54
C ILE A 297 9.20 -20.88 -4.38
N GLU A 298 10.24 -21.18 -3.61
CA GLU A 298 10.18 -22.07 -2.44
C GLU A 298 9.20 -21.57 -1.37
N LEU A 299 9.24 -20.28 -1.01
CA LEU A 299 8.29 -19.69 -0.07
C LEU A 299 6.84 -19.77 -0.58
N SER A 300 6.65 -19.56 -1.89
CA SER A 300 5.34 -19.70 -2.53
C SER A 300 4.84 -21.15 -2.50
N THR A 301 5.70 -22.16 -2.68
CA THR A 301 5.29 -23.58 -2.61
C THR A 301 5.09 -24.07 -1.17
N ALA A 302 5.92 -23.65 -0.22
CA ALA A 302 5.86 -24.03 1.19
C ALA A 302 4.74 -23.37 2.00
N SER A 303 3.97 -22.44 1.41
CA SER A 303 2.89 -21.70 2.06
C SER A 303 1.88 -22.60 2.78
N LEU A 304 1.49 -22.23 4.01
CA LEU A 304 0.52 -22.96 4.84
C LEU A 304 -0.91 -22.98 4.26
N LEU A 305 -1.17 -22.22 3.19
CA LEU A 305 -2.40 -22.31 2.39
C LEU A 305 -2.39 -23.46 1.36
N LYS A 306 -1.26 -24.16 1.20
CA LYS A 306 -1.04 -25.26 0.25
C LYS A 306 -0.55 -26.54 0.93
N VAL A 307 0.30 -26.40 1.95
CA VAL A 307 0.99 -27.52 2.62
C VAL A 307 0.75 -27.46 4.13
N ALA A 308 0.55 -28.62 4.76
CA ALA A 308 0.35 -28.69 6.20
C ALA A 308 1.63 -28.31 6.99
N PRO A 309 1.52 -27.77 8.22
CA PRO A 309 2.68 -27.49 9.07
C PRO A 309 3.55 -28.73 9.32
N THR A 310 4.86 -28.52 9.48
CA THR A 310 5.85 -29.55 9.82
C THR A 310 5.60 -30.19 11.19
N ALA A 311 6.27 -31.31 11.49
CA ALA A 311 6.11 -32.00 12.78
C ALA A 311 6.49 -31.13 13.99
N GLU A 312 7.43 -30.21 13.82
CA GLU A 312 7.90 -29.29 14.86
C GLU A 312 6.91 -28.12 15.06
N GLU A 313 6.44 -27.53 13.97
CA GLU A 313 5.40 -26.49 14.02
C GLU A 313 4.10 -27.00 14.65
N ARG A 314 3.73 -28.27 14.40
CA ARG A 314 2.59 -28.90 15.08
C ARG A 314 2.81 -29.05 16.60
N LYS A 315 4.04 -29.33 17.05
CA LYS A 315 4.38 -29.32 18.49
C LYS A 315 4.26 -27.91 19.08
N ILE A 316 4.70 -26.88 18.37
CA ILE A 316 4.57 -25.47 18.80
C ILE A 316 3.08 -25.13 19.01
N VAL A 317 2.23 -25.35 18.01
CA VAL A 317 0.78 -25.09 18.10
C VAL A 317 0.12 -25.89 19.24
N HIS A 318 0.51 -27.17 19.42
CA HIS A 318 0.00 -27.97 20.52
C HIS A 318 0.43 -27.44 21.89
N SER A 319 1.68 -27.01 22.04
CA SER A 319 2.17 -26.42 23.30
C SER A 319 1.49 -25.09 23.65
N LEU A 320 1.25 -24.23 22.65
CA LEU A 320 0.48 -22.99 22.82
C LEU A 320 -0.97 -23.28 23.26
N PHE A 321 -1.59 -24.31 22.69
CA PHE A 321 -2.93 -24.73 23.11
C PHE A 321 -2.92 -25.24 24.56
N LEU A 322 -2.04 -26.18 24.93
CA LEU A 322 -1.95 -26.72 26.28
C LEU A 322 -1.67 -25.65 27.33
N ASN A 323 -0.75 -24.72 27.05
CA ASN A 323 -0.39 -23.62 27.95
C ASN A 323 -1.55 -22.64 28.22
N THR A 324 -2.64 -22.71 27.46
CA THR A 324 -3.85 -21.91 27.71
C THR A 324 -4.98 -22.67 28.41
N LEU A 325 -4.85 -23.96 28.72
CA LEU A 325 -5.91 -24.70 29.41
C LEU A 325 -5.99 -24.32 30.89
N ASP A 326 -7.20 -24.09 31.40
CA ASP A 326 -7.40 -23.83 32.84
C ASP A 326 -7.15 -25.12 33.65
N SER A 327 -6.02 -25.16 34.34
CA SER A 327 -5.63 -26.27 35.25
C SER A 327 -6.67 -26.64 36.33
N LYS A 328 -7.64 -25.76 36.62
CA LYS A 328 -8.74 -26.02 37.55
C LYS A 328 -9.87 -26.86 36.94
N THR A 329 -9.88 -27.03 35.62
CA THR A 329 -10.94 -27.75 34.89
C THR A 329 -10.35 -28.75 33.90
N VAL A 330 -10.79 -30.01 33.97
CA VAL A 330 -10.38 -31.04 33.00
C VAL A 330 -11.20 -30.89 31.71
N SER A 331 -11.00 -29.77 31.00
CA SER A 331 -11.83 -29.35 29.86
C SER A 331 -11.03 -28.63 28.78
N PHE A 332 -11.05 -29.17 27.56
CA PHE A 332 -10.45 -28.55 26.37
C PHE A 332 -11.14 -27.25 25.91
N ARG A 333 -12.21 -26.81 26.60
CA ARG A 333 -12.94 -25.57 26.31
C ARG A 333 -12.61 -24.42 27.24
N SER A 334 -12.18 -24.70 28.48
CA SER A 334 -11.82 -23.62 29.42
C SER A 334 -10.42 -23.14 29.10
N ARG A 335 -10.31 -21.91 28.60
CA ARG A 335 -9.04 -21.31 28.20
C ARG A 335 -8.80 -19.98 28.89
N VAL A 336 -7.59 -19.81 29.42
CA VAL A 336 -7.11 -18.64 30.16
C VAL A 336 -5.79 -18.19 29.53
N LEU A 337 -5.56 -16.88 29.47
CA LEU A 337 -4.29 -16.34 29.00
C LEU A 337 -3.18 -16.60 30.05
N PRO A 338 -1.97 -17.02 29.62
CA PRO A 338 -0.79 -16.99 30.48
C PRO A 338 -0.47 -15.55 30.93
N PRO A 339 0.34 -15.37 31.99
CA PRO A 339 0.85 -14.05 32.37
C PRO A 339 1.55 -13.35 31.19
N ASN A 340 1.44 -12.02 31.13
CA ASN A 340 1.98 -11.18 30.05
C ASN A 340 1.67 -11.71 28.63
N SER A 341 0.41 -12.07 28.38
CA SER A 341 -0.06 -12.59 27.08
C SER A 341 -1.36 -11.92 26.64
N VAL A 342 -1.61 -11.86 25.33
CA VAL A 342 -2.79 -11.24 24.70
C VAL A 342 -3.32 -12.17 23.60
N TRP A 343 -4.64 -12.28 23.43
CA TRP A 343 -5.20 -13.09 22.34
C TRP A 343 -4.95 -12.47 20.98
N MET A 344 -4.77 -13.31 19.96
CA MET A 344 -4.66 -12.86 18.57
C MET A 344 -5.92 -12.14 18.07
N GLU A 345 -7.10 -12.47 18.63
CA GLU A 345 -8.36 -11.76 18.38
C GLU A 345 -8.30 -10.27 18.73
N ASP A 346 -7.72 -9.93 19.88
CA ASP A 346 -7.73 -8.56 20.41
C ASP A 346 -6.68 -7.65 19.73
N ALA A 347 -5.68 -8.24 19.06
CA ALA A 347 -4.59 -7.54 18.37
C ALA A 347 -4.87 -7.22 16.88
N LYS A 348 -6.14 -6.92 16.57
CA LYS A 348 -6.67 -6.68 15.21
C LYS A 348 -7.01 -5.19 15.03
N VAL A 349 -6.47 -4.55 13.99
CA VAL A 349 -6.81 -3.17 13.59
C VAL A 349 -7.21 -3.15 12.11
N LYS A 350 -8.35 -2.53 11.78
CA LYS A 350 -8.89 -2.47 10.41
C LYS A 350 -8.95 -1.05 9.89
N GLY A 351 -8.77 -0.89 8.58
CA GLY A 351 -8.90 0.35 7.85
C GLY A 351 -9.70 0.17 6.55
N LEU A 352 -10.28 1.27 6.07
CA LEU A 352 -10.97 1.36 4.79
C LEU A 352 -10.49 2.63 4.09
N GLU A 353 -10.10 2.51 2.83
CA GLU A 353 -9.69 3.62 1.98
C GLU A 353 -10.51 3.59 0.68
N ILE A 354 -10.96 4.75 0.21
CA ILE A 354 -11.67 4.88 -1.07
C ILE A 354 -10.63 5.23 -2.14
N CYS A 355 -10.49 4.38 -3.15
CA CYS A 355 -9.49 4.51 -4.20
C CYS A 355 -9.77 5.71 -5.13
N HIS A 356 -9.15 6.86 -4.89
CA HIS A 356 -9.46 8.10 -5.62
C HIS A 356 -8.55 8.34 -6.85
N PRO A 357 -9.01 9.10 -7.87
CA PRO A 357 -8.20 9.44 -9.06
C PRO A 357 -6.91 10.22 -8.78
N GLN A 358 -6.71 10.71 -7.55
CA GLN A 358 -5.51 11.38 -7.06
C GLN A 358 -4.36 10.39 -6.80
N GLU A 359 -4.70 9.14 -6.49
CA GLU A 359 -3.80 8.07 -6.04
C GLU A 359 -3.40 7.14 -7.21
N ARG A 360 -3.73 7.57 -8.44
CA ARG A 360 -3.52 6.80 -9.67
C ARG A 360 -2.10 6.89 -10.20
N ASN A 361 -1.61 5.77 -10.72
CA ASN A 361 -0.39 5.67 -11.50
C ASN A 361 -0.61 6.11 -12.96
N ILE A 362 0.46 6.07 -13.76
CA ILE A 362 0.45 6.38 -15.20
C ILE A 362 -0.33 5.37 -16.07
N PHE A 363 -0.92 4.34 -15.46
CA PHE A 363 -1.83 3.34 -16.06
C PHE A 363 -3.28 3.54 -15.61
N ASN A 364 -3.61 4.67 -14.98
CA ASN A 364 -4.94 4.99 -14.46
C ASN A 364 -5.48 3.98 -13.43
N ARG A 365 -4.57 3.30 -12.72
CA ARG A 365 -4.84 2.36 -11.62
C ARG A 365 -4.25 2.87 -10.32
N ILE A 366 -4.72 2.40 -9.17
CA ILE A 366 -4.13 2.83 -7.90
C ILE A 366 -2.68 2.35 -7.79
N PHE A 367 -1.83 3.28 -7.36
CA PHE A 367 -0.39 3.15 -7.36
C PHE A 367 0.13 2.20 -6.26
N GLY A 368 1.13 1.37 -6.55
CA GLY A 368 1.63 0.35 -5.62
C GLY A 368 2.16 0.94 -4.31
N GLY A 369 2.93 2.02 -4.42
CA GLY A 369 3.43 2.81 -3.32
C GLY A 369 2.34 3.41 -2.41
N PHE A 370 1.13 3.68 -2.94
CA PHE A 370 0.01 4.11 -2.11
C PHE A 370 -0.52 2.96 -1.24
N LEU A 371 -0.68 1.75 -1.81
CA LEU A 371 -1.05 0.56 -1.03
C LEU A 371 0.01 0.25 0.03
N MET A 372 1.30 0.29 -0.32
CA MET A 372 2.40 0.11 0.62
C MET A 372 2.34 1.13 1.76
N ARG A 373 2.13 2.42 1.44
CA ARG A 373 1.99 3.47 2.46
C ARG A 373 0.83 3.19 3.42
N LYS A 374 -0.37 2.92 2.90
CA LYS A 374 -1.57 2.70 3.72
C LYS A 374 -1.46 1.43 4.57
N ALA A 375 -0.92 0.35 4.01
CA ALA A 375 -0.67 -0.87 4.76
C ALA A 375 0.39 -0.67 5.86
N TYR A 376 1.47 0.06 5.57
CA TYR A 376 2.48 0.41 6.58
C TYR A 376 1.92 1.32 7.68
N GLU A 377 1.19 2.37 7.33
CA GLU A 377 0.60 3.31 8.30
C GLU A 377 -0.37 2.58 9.25
N LEU A 378 -1.14 1.58 8.76
CA LEU A 378 -1.98 0.70 9.59
C LEU A 378 -1.18 -0.33 10.41
N GLY A 379 -0.14 -0.93 9.82
CA GLY A 379 0.72 -1.92 10.47
C GLY A 379 1.49 -1.33 11.66
N TRP A 380 2.09 -0.14 11.46
CA TRP A 380 2.76 0.63 12.50
C TRP A 380 1.79 1.04 13.62
N ALA A 381 0.57 1.46 13.27
CA ALA A 381 -0.45 1.80 14.27
C ALA A 381 -0.82 0.60 15.16
N ASN A 382 -1.00 -0.60 14.58
CA ASN A 382 -1.28 -1.82 15.35
C ASN A 382 -0.10 -2.19 16.27
N ALA A 383 1.14 -2.18 15.74
CA ALA A 383 2.34 -2.41 16.56
C ALA A 383 2.47 -1.39 17.72
N CYS A 384 2.10 -0.13 17.49
CA CYS A 384 2.17 0.94 18.50
C CYS A 384 1.11 0.78 19.60
N VAL A 385 -0.09 0.33 19.25
CA VAL A 385 -1.16 0.01 20.21
C VAL A 385 -0.78 -1.24 21.00
N TYR A 386 -0.35 -2.31 20.33
CA TYR A 386 0.00 -3.58 20.95
C TYR A 386 1.20 -3.48 21.91
N GLY A 387 2.28 -2.82 21.47
CA GLY A 387 3.45 -2.58 22.32
C GLY A 387 3.23 -1.51 23.39
N GLY A 388 2.16 -0.69 23.30
CA GLY A 388 1.94 0.44 24.21
C GLY A 388 3.15 1.37 24.31
N CYS A 389 3.84 1.59 23.19
CA CYS A 389 5.04 2.41 23.03
C CYS A 389 5.31 2.60 21.52
N ARG A 390 6.28 3.45 21.16
CA ARG A 390 6.64 3.69 19.75
C ARG A 390 7.41 2.48 19.19
N PRO A 391 6.91 1.80 18.13
CA PRO A 391 7.67 0.77 17.45
C PRO A 391 8.61 1.42 16.45
N ASN A 392 9.86 0.98 16.47
CA ASN A 392 10.78 1.15 15.35
C ASN A 392 10.61 -0.05 14.42
N LEU A 393 10.76 0.16 13.12
CA LEU A 393 10.60 -0.88 12.13
C LEU A 393 11.98 -1.51 11.85
N VAL A 394 12.01 -2.81 11.58
CA VAL A 394 13.23 -3.63 11.35
C VAL A 394 13.29 -4.14 9.91
N ALA A 395 12.17 -4.64 9.38
CA ALA A 395 12.08 -5.10 7.99
C ALA A 395 10.65 -5.05 7.44
N VAL A 396 10.54 -5.19 6.12
CA VAL A 396 9.30 -5.40 5.36
C VAL A 396 9.55 -6.61 4.46
N ASP A 397 8.76 -7.68 4.54
CA ASP A 397 9.02 -8.87 3.73
C ASP A 397 8.40 -8.77 2.31
N ASP A 398 8.75 -9.71 1.43
CA ASP A 398 8.38 -9.81 0.01
C ASP A 398 6.91 -9.45 -0.33
N ILE A 399 6.72 -8.28 -0.96
CA ILE A 399 5.40 -7.67 -1.22
C ILE A 399 4.82 -8.09 -2.58
N LEU A 400 4.25 -9.29 -2.70
CA LEU A 400 3.69 -9.73 -3.98
C LEU A 400 2.32 -9.11 -4.32
N PHE A 401 2.30 -8.14 -5.24
CA PHE A 401 1.08 -7.58 -5.85
C PHE A 401 0.39 -8.61 -6.77
N ARG A 402 -0.70 -9.21 -6.27
CA ARG A 402 -1.43 -10.29 -6.95
C ARG A 402 -2.39 -9.81 -8.03
N LYS A 403 -3.01 -8.64 -7.81
CA LYS A 403 -3.99 -8.05 -8.73
C LYS A 403 -3.84 -6.52 -8.79
N PRO A 404 -4.09 -5.90 -9.95
CA PRO A 404 -4.27 -4.45 -10.06
C PRO A 404 -5.47 -3.97 -9.21
N VAL A 405 -5.47 -2.67 -8.90
CA VAL A 405 -6.57 -2.00 -8.19
C VAL A 405 -7.10 -0.87 -9.05
N GLU A 406 -8.40 -0.88 -9.31
CA GLU A 406 -9.08 0.13 -10.12
C GLU A 406 -9.55 1.32 -9.26
N ILE A 407 -9.77 2.46 -9.92
CA ILE A 407 -10.27 3.69 -9.28
C ILE A 407 -11.76 3.52 -8.93
N GLY A 408 -12.17 4.03 -7.77
CA GLY A 408 -13.53 3.93 -7.25
C GLY A 408 -13.84 2.66 -6.45
N SER A 409 -12.94 1.68 -6.44
CA SER A 409 -13.06 0.51 -5.56
C SER A 409 -12.77 0.85 -4.09
N LEU A 410 -13.18 -0.02 -3.18
CA LEU A 410 -12.95 0.09 -1.74
C LEU A 410 -11.77 -0.78 -1.34
N LEU A 411 -10.69 -0.18 -0.84
CA LEU A 411 -9.52 -0.89 -0.31
C LEU A 411 -9.75 -1.18 1.18
N LEU A 412 -9.98 -2.45 1.51
CA LEU A 412 -10.12 -2.96 2.87
C LEU A 412 -8.74 -3.41 3.36
N LEU A 413 -8.29 -2.90 4.50
CA LEU A 413 -7.03 -3.27 5.12
C LEU A 413 -7.30 -3.90 6.49
N SER A 414 -6.71 -5.07 6.76
CA SER A 414 -6.78 -5.75 8.06
C SER A 414 -5.37 -6.04 8.57
N SER A 415 -4.96 -5.32 9.60
CA SER A 415 -3.72 -5.51 10.34
C SER A 415 -3.93 -6.47 11.51
N GLN A 416 -2.96 -7.38 11.69
CA GLN A 416 -2.95 -8.44 12.70
C GLN A 416 -1.53 -8.55 13.27
N VAL A 417 -1.36 -8.44 14.58
CA VAL A 417 -0.15 -8.97 15.23
C VAL A 417 -0.22 -10.49 15.14
N CYS A 418 0.76 -11.11 14.47
CA CYS A 418 0.74 -12.56 14.21
C CYS A 418 1.80 -13.32 15.00
N TYR A 419 2.96 -12.71 15.27
CA TYR A 419 4.03 -13.32 16.07
C TYR A 419 4.71 -12.25 16.95
N THR A 420 5.24 -12.65 18.11
CA THR A 420 5.94 -11.77 19.05
C THR A 420 7.07 -12.55 19.73
N GLU A 421 8.22 -11.92 19.93
CA GLU A 421 9.35 -12.54 20.63
C GLU A 421 10.20 -11.46 21.31
N GLY A 422 10.29 -11.49 22.65
CA GLY A 422 10.98 -10.45 23.44
C GLY A 422 10.44 -9.05 23.17
N LYS A 423 11.21 -8.24 22.43
CA LYS A 423 10.88 -6.85 22.05
C LYS A 423 10.25 -6.72 20.65
N TYR A 424 10.19 -7.81 19.90
CA TYR A 424 9.80 -7.81 18.49
C TYR A 424 8.31 -8.13 18.29
N ILE A 425 7.71 -7.50 17.28
CA ILE A 425 6.32 -7.68 16.86
C ILE A 425 6.30 -7.95 15.35
N GLN A 426 5.86 -9.13 14.92
CA GLN A 426 5.51 -9.39 13.53
C GLN A 426 4.07 -8.98 13.29
N VAL A 427 3.85 -8.05 12.36
CA VAL A 427 2.53 -7.58 11.95
C VAL A 427 2.27 -7.96 10.50
N ARG A 428 1.18 -8.69 10.29
CA ARG A 428 0.67 -9.04 8.97
C ARG A 428 -0.47 -8.11 8.61
N VAL A 429 -0.37 -7.40 7.49
CA VAL A 429 -1.45 -6.56 6.95
C VAL A 429 -1.96 -7.19 5.65
N HIS A 430 -3.19 -7.69 5.68
CA HIS A 430 -3.89 -8.23 4.54
C HIS A 430 -4.71 -7.12 3.88
N THR A 431 -4.59 -6.96 2.56
CA THR A 431 -5.42 -5.99 1.83
C THR A 431 -6.27 -6.64 0.76
N GLU A 432 -7.53 -6.24 0.74
CA GLU A 432 -8.52 -6.70 -0.22
C GLU A 432 -9.14 -5.50 -0.93
N VAL A 433 -9.55 -5.70 -2.17
CA VAL A 433 -10.36 -4.74 -2.92
C VAL A 433 -11.76 -5.30 -3.05
N LEU A 434 -12.72 -4.48 -2.64
CA LEU A 434 -14.15 -4.67 -2.84
C LEU A 434 -14.60 -3.70 -3.94
N ASP A 435 -15.14 -4.24 -5.03
CA ASP A 435 -15.93 -3.44 -5.97
C ASP A 435 -17.35 -3.22 -5.38
N PRO A 436 -17.77 -1.97 -5.10
CA PRO A 436 -19.09 -1.69 -4.52
C PRO A 436 -20.26 -2.05 -5.46
N LEU A 437 -20.02 -2.16 -6.77
CA LEU A 437 -21.06 -2.48 -7.77
C LEU A 437 -21.29 -4.00 -7.89
N THR A 438 -20.24 -4.77 -8.18
CA THR A 438 -20.36 -6.25 -8.29
C THR A 438 -20.33 -6.97 -6.95
N ARG A 439 -19.95 -6.28 -5.85
CA ARG A 439 -19.73 -6.82 -4.50
C ARG A 439 -18.67 -7.93 -4.43
N GLN A 440 -17.80 -8.04 -5.44
CA GLN A 440 -16.72 -9.01 -5.43
C GLN A 440 -15.55 -8.52 -4.57
N HIS A 441 -15.07 -9.40 -3.69
CA HIS A 441 -13.86 -9.20 -2.88
C HIS A 441 -12.68 -9.94 -3.50
N ASN A 442 -11.53 -9.27 -3.62
CA ASN A 442 -10.28 -9.87 -4.08
C ASN A 442 -9.10 -9.42 -3.21
N THR A 443 -8.37 -10.37 -2.60
CA THR A 443 -7.05 -10.09 -2.01
C THR A 443 -6.09 -9.53 -3.06
N THR A 444 -5.47 -8.38 -2.77
CA THR A 444 -4.50 -7.70 -3.65
C THR A 444 -3.06 -7.93 -3.20
N ASN A 445 -2.81 -7.77 -1.90
CA ASN A 445 -1.51 -7.93 -1.26
C ASN A 445 -1.65 -8.59 0.10
N VAL A 446 -0.53 -9.11 0.58
CA VAL A 446 -0.29 -9.34 2.01
C VAL A 446 1.08 -8.73 2.30
N PHE A 447 1.15 -7.85 3.29
CA PHE A 447 2.37 -7.23 3.76
C PHE A 447 2.74 -7.85 5.11
N HIS A 448 4.02 -8.10 5.33
CA HIS A 448 4.55 -8.54 6.62
C HIS A 448 5.59 -7.51 7.05
N PHE A 449 5.46 -7.02 8.29
CA PHE A 449 6.29 -5.97 8.86
C PHE A 449 6.87 -6.45 10.18
N THR A 450 8.20 -6.42 10.29
CA THR A 450 8.91 -6.77 11.52
C THR A 450 9.20 -5.49 12.28
N PHE A 451 8.65 -5.31 13.48
CA PHE A 451 8.90 -4.16 14.36
C PHE A 451 9.69 -4.57 15.60
N VAL A 452 10.41 -3.62 16.19
CA VAL A 452 11.07 -3.71 17.50
C VAL A 452 10.64 -2.54 18.38
N THR A 453 10.59 -2.78 19.69
CA THR A 453 10.21 -1.79 20.70
C THR A 453 11.29 -1.68 21.79
N ASP A 454 11.24 -0.64 22.62
CA ASP A 454 12.30 -0.39 23.61
C ASP A 454 12.26 -1.36 24.81
N LYS A 455 11.07 -1.91 25.08
CA LYS A 455 10.72 -2.84 26.17
C LYS A 455 10.22 -4.18 25.60
N ASP A 456 10.13 -5.22 26.43
CA ASP A 456 9.50 -6.46 26.00
C ASP A 456 7.98 -6.29 25.83
N VAL A 457 7.40 -7.02 24.88
CA VAL A 457 5.96 -7.00 24.57
C VAL A 457 5.25 -8.22 25.17
N PRO A 458 3.90 -8.19 25.29
CA PRO A 458 3.15 -9.39 25.63
C PRO A 458 3.33 -10.49 24.56
N ASN A 459 3.16 -11.75 24.96
CA ASN A 459 3.11 -12.86 24.02
C ASN A 459 1.76 -12.89 23.29
N ILE A 460 1.78 -12.99 21.97
CA ILE A 460 0.58 -13.17 21.15
C ILE A 460 0.14 -14.64 21.14
N VAL A 461 -1.12 -14.91 21.48
CA VAL A 461 -1.63 -16.28 21.65
C VAL A 461 -2.82 -16.54 20.71
N PRO A 462 -2.75 -17.56 19.84
CA PRO A 462 -3.86 -17.88 18.94
C PRO A 462 -5.04 -18.53 19.68
N GLN A 463 -6.27 -18.07 19.41
CA GLN A 463 -7.47 -18.77 19.85
C GLN A 463 -7.83 -19.89 18.85
N SER A 464 -7.91 -19.56 17.56
CA SER A 464 -8.39 -20.50 16.53
C SER A 464 -7.27 -21.28 15.82
N TYR A 465 -7.64 -22.32 15.07
CA TYR A 465 -6.70 -23.00 14.15
C TYR A 465 -6.20 -22.06 13.05
N GLY A 466 -7.06 -21.17 12.53
CA GLY A 466 -6.67 -20.16 11.54
C GLY A 466 -5.62 -19.19 12.09
N GLU A 467 -5.81 -18.71 13.31
CA GLU A 467 -4.82 -17.90 14.03
C GLU A 467 -3.55 -18.68 14.37
N SER A 468 -3.66 -19.99 14.63
CA SER A 468 -2.49 -20.86 14.81
C SER A 468 -1.67 -20.98 13.51
N MET A 469 -2.32 -20.99 12.35
CA MET A 469 -1.62 -20.93 11.06
C MET A 469 -1.00 -19.55 10.83
N LEU A 470 -1.70 -18.45 11.17
CA LEU A 470 -1.15 -17.09 11.10
C LEU A 470 0.05 -16.90 12.04
N TYR A 471 0.07 -17.56 13.20
CA TYR A 471 1.20 -17.55 14.13
C TYR A 471 2.44 -18.22 13.52
N LEU A 472 2.26 -19.39 12.89
CA LEU A 472 3.34 -20.09 12.21
C LEU A 472 3.83 -19.33 10.95
N ASP A 473 2.91 -18.77 10.18
CA ASP A 473 3.19 -17.88 9.03
C ASP A 473 4.03 -16.67 9.49
N GLY A 474 3.61 -16.02 10.58
CA GLY A 474 4.34 -14.94 11.24
C GLY A 474 5.73 -15.36 11.72
N LYS A 475 5.87 -16.51 12.39
CA LYS A 475 7.16 -17.03 12.87
C LYS A 475 8.12 -17.36 11.72
N ARG A 476 7.62 -17.96 10.63
CA ARG A 476 8.42 -18.25 9.43
C ARG A 476 9.01 -16.98 8.83
N HIS A 477 8.18 -15.94 8.71
CA HIS A 477 8.59 -14.62 8.23
C HIS A 477 9.62 -13.97 9.17
N PHE A 478 9.32 -13.89 10.46
CA PHE A 478 10.22 -13.36 11.49
C PHE A 478 11.60 -14.05 11.51
N ASN A 479 11.61 -15.39 11.44
CA ASN A 479 12.84 -16.18 11.39
C ASN A 479 13.67 -15.89 10.12
N GLN A 480 13.03 -15.57 8.98
CA GLN A 480 13.75 -15.16 7.77
C GLN A 480 14.31 -13.75 7.90
N THR A 481 13.57 -12.83 8.53
CA THR A 481 14.05 -11.47 8.81
C THR A 481 15.32 -11.47 9.65
N LEU A 482 15.31 -12.14 10.82
CA LEU A 482 16.42 -12.09 11.77
C LEU A 482 17.50 -13.16 11.53
N GLY A 483 17.16 -14.29 10.92
CA GLY A 483 18.14 -15.32 10.53
C GLY A 483 18.98 -14.96 9.31
N SER A 484 18.82 -13.75 8.78
CA SER A 484 19.57 -13.20 7.63
C SER A 484 20.43 -11.96 8.01
N GLN A 485 20.63 -11.71 9.31
CA GLN A 485 21.44 -10.60 9.85
C GLN A 485 22.77 -11.09 10.42
#